data_AF-M1C100-F1
#
_entry.id   AF-M1C100-F1
#
_cell.length_a   1.000
_cell.length_b   1.000
_cell.length_c   1.000
_cell.angle_alpha   90.00
_cell.angle_beta   90.00
_cell.angle_gamma   90.00
#
_symmetry.space_group_name_H-M   'P 1'
#
loop_
_entity.id
_entity.type
_entity.pdbx_description
1 polymer ?
#
loop_
_entity_poly.entity_id
_entity_poly.type
_entity_poly.pdbx_seq_one_letter_code
_entity_poly.pdbx_strand_id
1 'polypeptide(L)'
;MSPVQPGSLLGLMTVQSMPPVEPPNPVLDVSDVTEPPLPPVAKINPSNDNGSTARPPTTAPNGQSSIVASILMSSVAVLLAIFMVY
;
A
#
# COMPACT_ATOMS: atom_id res chain seq x y z
N MET A 1 -15.82 36.12 -2.91
CA MET A 1 -15.35 35.65 -1.60
C MET A 1 -13.99 35.01 -1.80
N SER A 2 -12.97 35.42 -1.03
CA SER A 2 -11.64 34.79 -1.13
C SER A 2 -11.64 33.48 -0.32
N PRO A 3 -10.97 32.42 -0.80
CA PRO A 3 -10.76 31.22 0.01
C PRO A 3 -9.98 31.54 1.29
N VAL A 4 -10.33 30.88 2.38
CA VAL A 4 -9.58 30.93 3.63
C VAL A 4 -8.39 29.97 3.52
N GLN A 5 -7.23 30.37 4.06
CA GLN A 5 -6.05 29.51 4.03
C GLN A 5 -6.29 28.23 4.85
N PRO A 6 -5.81 27.05 4.40
CA PRO A 6 -5.77 25.87 5.24
C PRO A 6 -5.09 26.17 6.58
N GLY A 7 -5.68 25.71 7.67
CA GLY A 7 -5.11 25.86 9.02
C GLY A 7 -5.30 27.23 9.67
N SER A 8 -5.99 28.21 9.05
CA SER A 8 -6.24 29.52 9.68
C SER A 8 -6.93 29.43 11.04
N LEU A 9 -7.74 28.39 11.26
CA LEU A 9 -8.41 28.16 12.53
C LEU A 9 -7.45 27.75 13.66
N LEU A 10 -6.35 27.06 13.34
CA LEU A 10 -5.35 26.67 14.34
C LEU A 10 -4.64 27.88 14.92
N GLY A 11 -4.42 28.93 14.12
CA GLY A 11 -3.83 30.19 14.59
C GLY A 11 -4.73 30.99 15.54
N LEU A 12 -6.04 30.69 15.58
CA LEU A 12 -7.00 31.32 16.49
C LEU A 12 -7.23 30.49 17.77
N MET A 13 -6.74 29.25 17.82
CA MET A 13 -6.90 28.38 18.98
C MET A 13 -5.96 28.80 20.10
N THR A 14 -6.47 28.76 21.34
CA THR A 14 -5.62 28.89 22.53
C THR A 14 -4.82 27.61 22.75
N VAL A 15 -3.68 27.70 23.44
CA VAL A 15 -2.82 26.53 23.73
C VAL A 15 -3.60 25.40 24.41
N GLN A 16 -4.60 25.71 25.25
CA GLN A 16 -5.43 24.72 25.94
C GLN A 16 -6.43 24.01 25.04
N SER A 17 -6.70 24.55 23.85
CA SER A 17 -7.61 23.98 22.85
C SER A 17 -6.86 23.22 21.75
N MET A 18 -5.52 23.26 21.77
CA MET A 18 -4.72 22.49 20.83
C MET A 18 -4.76 21.01 21.19
N PRO A 19 -4.70 20.12 20.19
CA PRO A 19 -4.52 18.71 20.46
C PRO A 19 -3.21 18.50 21.23
N PRO A 20 -3.12 17.47 22.08
CA PRO A 20 -1.88 17.07 22.72
C PRO A 20 -0.75 16.92 21.69
N VAL A 21 0.40 17.52 21.98
CA VAL A 21 1.57 17.48 21.09
C VAL A 21 2.21 16.10 21.07
N GLU A 22 2.10 15.37 22.18
CA GLU A 22 2.65 14.04 22.33
C GLU A 22 1.59 12.97 22.01
N PRO A 23 1.94 11.92 21.25
CA PRO A 23 1.06 10.79 21.07
C PRO A 23 0.74 10.13 22.43
N PRO A 24 -0.39 9.42 22.54
CA PRO A 24 -0.66 8.60 23.70
C PRO A 24 0.47 7.58 23.91
N ASN A 25 0.78 7.29 25.17
CA ASN A 25 1.73 6.23 25.50
C ASN A 25 1.25 4.90 24.86
N PRO A 26 2.16 4.15 24.22
CA PRO A 26 1.81 2.84 23.69
C PRO A 26 1.34 1.94 24.84
N VAL A 27 0.29 1.16 24.58
CA VAL A 27 -0.26 0.19 25.55
C VAL A 27 0.65 -1.03 25.69
N LEU A 28 1.58 -1.22 24.74
CA LEU A 28 2.49 -2.36 24.71
C LEU A 28 3.66 -2.15 25.67
N ASP A 29 3.84 -3.12 26.57
CA ASP A 29 5.06 -3.24 27.38
C ASP A 29 6.14 -3.98 26.58
N VAL A 30 7.40 -3.89 27.01
CA VAL A 30 8.53 -4.62 26.42
C VAL A 30 8.23 -6.13 26.38
N SER A 31 7.51 -6.66 27.37
CA SER A 31 7.08 -8.06 27.40
C SER A 31 6.12 -8.43 26.26
N ASP A 32 5.33 -7.48 25.76
CA ASP A 32 4.38 -7.71 24.66
C ASP A 32 5.07 -7.71 23.29
N VAL A 33 6.31 -7.20 23.22
CA VAL A 33 7.11 -7.11 21.98
C VAL A 33 8.17 -8.20 21.90
N THR A 34 8.54 -8.81 23.02
CA THR A 34 9.53 -9.90 23.04
C THR A 34 8.88 -11.25 22.75
N GLU A 35 9.06 -11.77 21.54
CA GLU A 35 8.77 -13.17 21.23
C GLU A 35 9.93 -14.06 21.71
N PRO A 36 9.67 -15.21 22.35
CA PRO A 36 10.71 -16.18 22.64
C PRO A 36 11.35 -16.69 21.33
N PRO A 37 12.63 -17.12 21.36
CA PRO A 37 13.27 -17.68 20.17
C PRO A 37 12.49 -18.90 19.67
N LEU A 38 12.38 -19.03 18.35
CA LEU A 38 11.76 -20.20 17.73
C LEU A 38 12.46 -21.48 18.19
N PRO A 39 11.71 -22.57 18.45
CA PRO A 39 12.31 -23.84 18.84
C PRO A 39 13.27 -24.34 17.74
N PRO A 40 14.36 -25.03 18.10
CA PRO A 40 15.26 -25.63 17.13
C PRO A 40 14.50 -26.53 16.16
N VAL A 41 14.55 -26.23 14.87
CA VAL A 41 13.96 -27.08 13.84
C VAL A 41 14.81 -28.34 13.72
N ALA A 42 14.24 -29.50 14.02
CA ALA A 42 14.88 -30.76 13.75
C ALA A 42 15.14 -30.89 12.24
N LYS A 43 16.36 -31.26 11.86
CA LYS A 43 16.74 -31.46 10.46
C LYS A 43 15.99 -32.70 9.95
N ILE A 44 14.90 -32.48 9.21
CA ILE A 44 14.21 -33.57 8.51
C ILE A 44 15.16 -34.02 7.42
N ASN A 45 15.64 -35.27 7.49
CA ASN A 45 16.39 -35.87 6.39
C ASN A 45 15.46 -35.84 5.17
N PRO A 46 15.91 -35.40 3.97
CA PRO A 46 15.04 -35.46 2.80
C PRO A 46 14.59 -36.91 2.62
N SER A 47 13.28 -37.15 2.79
CA SER A 47 12.71 -38.42 2.37
C SER A 47 12.93 -38.50 0.86
N ASN A 48 13.58 -39.56 0.40
CA ASN A 48 13.61 -39.91 -1.01
C ASN A 48 12.23 -40.42 -1.43
N ASP A 49 11.21 -39.56 -1.35
CA ASP A 49 9.88 -39.85 -1.87
C ASP A 49 9.71 -39.09 -3.18
N ASN A 50 9.94 -39.84 -4.25
CA ASN A 50 9.61 -39.52 -5.63
C ASN A 50 8.08 -39.44 -5.82
N GLY A 51 7.44 -38.44 -5.19
CA GLY A 51 5.99 -38.36 -5.03
C GLY A 51 5.36 -37.00 -5.31
N SER A 52 5.98 -36.17 -6.16
CA SER A 52 5.35 -34.92 -6.60
C SER A 52 4.39 -35.17 -7.77
N THR A 53 3.10 -35.30 -7.49
CA THR A 53 2.02 -35.19 -8.49
C THR A 53 1.40 -33.79 -8.54
N ALA A 54 1.95 -32.81 -7.83
CA ALA A 54 1.48 -31.44 -7.90
C ALA A 54 2.00 -30.77 -9.17
N ARG A 55 1.13 -30.58 -10.16
CA ARG A 55 1.42 -29.72 -11.33
C ARG A 55 1.76 -28.32 -10.81
N PRO A 56 2.82 -27.67 -11.36
CA PRO A 56 3.14 -26.30 -10.99
C PRO A 56 1.93 -25.39 -11.27
N PRO A 57 1.67 -24.36 -10.44
CA PRO A 57 0.62 -23.41 -10.73
C PRO A 57 0.91 -22.78 -12.10
N THR A 58 -0.05 -22.90 -13.02
CA THR A 58 0.01 -22.20 -14.31
C THR A 58 0.02 -20.71 -14.00
N THR A 59 1.11 -20.02 -14.34
CA THR A 59 1.21 -18.57 -14.27
C THR A 59 0.02 -17.98 -15.01
N ALA A 60 -0.97 -17.47 -14.28
CA ALA A 60 -2.08 -16.77 -14.87
C ALA A 60 -1.51 -15.51 -15.57
N PRO A 61 -1.90 -15.21 -16.81
CA PRO A 61 -1.42 -14.01 -17.48
C PRO A 61 -1.84 -12.78 -16.66
N ASN A 62 -0.87 -11.98 -16.22
CA ASN A 62 -1.12 -10.72 -15.51
C ASN A 62 -2.10 -9.87 -16.32
N GLY A 63 -3.19 -9.41 -15.70
CA GLY A 63 -4.25 -8.56 -16.29
C GLY A 63 -3.81 -7.15 -16.71
N GLN A 64 -2.52 -6.95 -16.97
CA GLN A 64 -1.89 -5.67 -17.33
C GLN A 64 -2.29 -5.18 -18.74
N SER A 65 -2.96 -6.00 -19.54
CA SER A 65 -3.42 -5.66 -20.89
C SER A 65 -4.42 -4.49 -20.91
N SER A 66 -5.14 -4.24 -19.82
CA SER A 66 -6.17 -3.20 -19.76
C SER A 66 -5.59 -1.77 -19.70
N ILE A 67 -4.43 -1.58 -19.06
CA ILE A 67 -3.84 -0.24 -18.83
C ILE A 67 -3.30 0.36 -20.12
N VAL A 68 -2.68 -0.46 -20.98
CA VAL A 68 -2.10 0.00 -22.26
C VAL A 68 -3.19 0.45 -23.23
N ALA A 69 -4.33 -0.25 -23.27
CA ALA A 69 -5.45 0.11 -24.13
C ALA A 69 -6.07 1.48 -23.75
N SER A 70 -6.17 1.78 -22.44
CA SER A 70 -6.70 3.06 -21.96
C SER A 70 -5.81 4.25 -22.33
N ILE A 71 -4.49 4.10 -22.22
CA ILE A 71 -3.53 5.18 -22.56
C ILE A 71 -3.59 5.49 -24.06
N LEU A 72 -3.63 4.46 -24.91
CA LEU A 72 -3.71 4.63 -26.36
C LEU A 72 -4.99 5.38 -26.74
N MET A 73 -6.16 4.96 -26.24
CA MET A 73 -7.41 5.68 -26.52
C MET A 73 -7.39 7.13 -26.02
N SER A 74 -6.83 7.39 -24.84
CA SER A 74 -6.69 8.75 -24.31
C SER A 74 -5.82 9.63 -25.21
N SER A 75 -4.69 9.10 -25.72
CA SER A 75 -3.79 9.87 -26.59
C SER A 75 -4.43 10.24 -27.94
N VAL A 76 -5.20 9.33 -28.56
CA VAL A 76 -5.92 9.58 -29.81
C VAL A 76 -7.01 10.64 -29.62
N ALA A 77 -7.75 10.59 -28.51
CA ALA A 77 -8.77 11.59 -28.19
C ALA A 77 -8.18 13.00 -28.07
N VAL A 78 -7.02 13.16 -27.42
CA VAL A 78 -6.34 14.45 -27.29
C VAL A 78 -5.86 14.98 -28.65
N LEU A 79 -5.28 14.13 -29.50
CA LEU A 79 -4.86 14.50 -30.86
C LEU A 79 -6.03 15.00 -31.71
N LEU A 80 -7.18 14.31 -31.65
CA LEU A 80 -8.39 14.72 -32.36
C LEU A 80 -8.93 16.06 -31.85
N ALA A 81 -8.93 16.27 -30.52
CA ALA A 81 -9.36 17.54 -29.94
C ALA A 81 -8.47 18.71 -30.40
N ILE A 82 -7.15 18.52 -30.45
CA ILE A 82 -6.22 19.53 -30.96
C ILE A 82 -6.50 19.84 -32.43
N PHE A 83 -6.73 18.81 -33.26
CA PHE A 83 -7.04 18.99 -34.69
C PHE A 83 -8.40 19.65 -34.94
N MET A 84 -9.36 19.52 -34.02
CA MET A 84 -10.69 20.13 -34.17
C MET A 84 -10.70 21.60 -33.72
N VAL A 85 -9.80 21.96 -32.79
CA VAL A 85 -9.65 23.31 -32.26
C VAL A 85 -8.78 24.20 -33.16
N TYR A 86 -7.85 23.62 -33.92
CA TYR A 86 -7.02 24.30 -34.92
C TYR A 86 -7.61 24.21 -36.32
#